data_AF-A0A2D5WBZ7-F1
#
_entry.id   AF-A0A2D5WBZ7-F1
#
_cell.length_a   1.000
_cell.length_b   1.000
_cell.length_c   1.000
_cell.angle_alpha   90.00
_cell.angle_beta   90.00
_cell.angle_gamma   90.00
#
_symmetry.space_group_name_H-M   'P 1'
#
loop_
_entity.id
_entity.type
_entity.pdbx_description
1 polymer ?
#
loop_
_entity_poly.entity_id
_entity_poly.type
_entity_poly.pdbx_seq_one_letter_code
_entity_poly.pdbx_strand_id
1 'polypeptide(L)'
;MRTRPLITMLCLTIVCALAMPASAIKVDKAIKKLPDEDRQMILALKIYMAEDELEAYLTLDGHEARVDFLEETGYLRKWNLIREEFMPHVVKRQVVKGMNKDELWMTWGKPVQVRQTFYEKAYVDIYTYFFYEDRKGTAIPTPDRDDPLSYNRPQWEMNVYFHNDKVVSILEEGELFSPQDLSNQFQPLPDAVEKPEPVAEPDPEPEAGTEAGSETEGGTE
;
A
#
# COMPACT_ATOMS: atom_id res chain seq x y z
N MET A 1 -36.36 34.70 -39.64
CA MET A 1 -36.88 33.63 -38.74
C MET A 1 -35.98 32.40 -38.84
N ARG A 2 -35.11 32.21 -37.84
CA ARG A 2 -34.85 30.95 -37.11
C ARG A 2 -33.71 31.22 -36.14
N THR A 3 -33.99 30.94 -34.88
CA THR A 3 -33.21 31.27 -33.69
C THR A 3 -32.78 29.99 -32.98
N ARG A 4 -31.54 30.02 -32.44
CA ARG A 4 -30.94 29.24 -31.31
C ARG A 4 -30.40 27.82 -31.58
N PRO A 5 -29.50 27.25 -30.72
CA PRO A 5 -28.57 27.84 -29.69
C PRO A 5 -27.10 27.31 -29.87
N LEU A 6 -25.98 27.86 -29.36
CA LEU A 6 -25.45 28.15 -28.00
C LEU A 6 -25.34 26.92 -27.07
N ILE A 7 -24.17 26.77 -26.40
CA ILE A 7 -23.80 25.77 -25.35
C ILE A 7 -23.20 24.48 -25.98
N THR A 8 -21.97 24.00 -25.76
CA THR A 8 -21.07 23.98 -24.60
C THR A 8 -19.67 23.63 -25.12
N MET A 9 -18.65 24.45 -24.85
CA MET A 9 -17.28 23.92 -24.82
C MET A 9 -16.56 24.65 -23.70
N LEU A 10 -16.81 24.11 -22.49
CA LEU A 10 -16.10 24.46 -21.26
C LEU A 10 -14.64 24.02 -21.48
N CYS A 11 -13.84 24.95 -22.03
CA CYS A 11 -12.40 24.77 -22.12
C CYS A 11 -11.85 24.53 -20.72
N LEU A 12 -11.41 23.30 -20.51
CA LEU A 12 -10.61 22.80 -19.42
C LEU A 12 -9.39 23.71 -19.21
N THR A 13 -9.55 24.77 -18.43
CA THR A 13 -8.46 25.57 -17.90
C THR A 13 -7.74 24.74 -16.84
N ILE A 14 -6.82 23.89 -17.30
CA ILE A 14 -5.74 23.33 -16.48
C ILE A 14 -4.91 24.53 -16.04
N VAL A 15 -5.22 25.03 -14.85
CA VAL A 15 -4.36 25.96 -14.13
C VAL A 15 -3.10 25.17 -13.78
N CYS A 16 -2.03 25.38 -14.55
CA CYS A 16 -0.68 25.05 -14.12
C CYS A 16 -0.34 25.94 -12.91
N ALA A 17 -0.75 25.47 -11.73
CA ALA A 17 -0.39 26.10 -10.47
C ALA A 17 1.10 25.82 -10.21
N LEU A 18 1.82 26.91 -9.98
CA LEU A 18 3.21 26.96 -9.57
C LEU A 18 3.44 26.02 -8.39
N ALA A 19 4.19 24.94 -8.62
CA ALA A 19 4.72 24.07 -7.58
C ALA A 19 5.70 24.87 -6.71
N MET A 20 5.17 25.55 -5.70
CA MET A 20 5.96 25.96 -4.55
C MET A 20 6.00 24.76 -3.60
N PRO A 21 7.17 24.31 -3.12
CA PRO A 21 7.25 23.25 -2.12
C PRO A 21 6.65 23.77 -0.82
N ALA A 22 5.34 23.56 -0.67
CA ALA A 22 4.54 23.99 0.45
C ALA A 22 4.75 22.98 1.58
N SER A 23 5.91 23.13 2.25
CA SER A 23 6.41 22.40 3.42
C SER A 23 5.40 21.53 4.15
N ALA A 24 5.79 20.30 4.49
CA ALA A 24 5.02 19.33 5.29
C ALA A 24 4.25 19.93 6.49
N ILE A 25 4.74 21.03 7.08
CA ILE A 25 4.09 21.83 8.13
C ILE A 25 2.71 22.41 7.70
N LYS A 26 2.56 22.82 6.43
CA LYS A 26 1.29 23.34 5.89
C LYS A 26 0.27 22.22 5.69
N VAL A 27 0.70 21.07 5.16
CA VAL A 27 -0.15 19.88 4.95
C VAL A 27 -0.70 19.38 6.29
N ASP A 28 0.16 19.22 7.30
CA ASP A 28 -0.27 18.78 8.64
C ASP A 28 -1.27 19.74 9.28
N LYS A 29 -1.13 21.04 9.06
CA LYS A 29 -2.09 22.04 9.55
C LYS A 29 -3.42 21.98 8.79
N ALA A 30 -3.40 21.69 7.49
CA ALA A 30 -4.61 21.53 6.69
C ALA A 30 -5.39 20.29 7.12
N ILE A 31 -4.71 19.14 7.27
CA ILE A 31 -5.32 17.89 7.74
C ILE A 31 -5.99 18.08 9.11
N LYS A 32 -5.34 18.81 10.04
CA LYS A 32 -5.91 19.09 11.38
C LYS A 32 -7.18 19.93 11.37
N LYS A 33 -7.46 20.67 10.29
CA LYS A 33 -8.68 21.49 10.15
C LYS A 33 -9.85 20.72 9.55
N LEU A 34 -9.60 19.53 9.00
CA LEU A 34 -10.65 18.71 8.44
C LEU A 34 -11.59 18.17 9.55
N PRO A 35 -12.86 17.92 9.20
CA PRO A 35 -13.78 17.15 10.05
C PRO A 35 -13.15 15.81 10.47
N ASP A 36 -13.59 15.28 11.62
CA ASP A 36 -12.97 14.10 12.23
C ASP A 36 -12.95 12.89 11.31
N GLU A 37 -14.03 12.62 10.58
CA GLU A 37 -14.15 11.49 9.64
C GLU A 37 -13.17 11.64 8.46
N ASP A 38 -13.18 12.78 7.77
CA ASP A 38 -12.26 13.10 6.67
C ASP A 38 -10.80 13.05 7.12
N ARG A 39 -10.53 13.52 8.35
CA ARG A 39 -9.20 13.55 8.94
C ARG A 39 -8.68 12.14 9.19
N GLN A 40 -9.52 11.24 9.71
CA GLN A 40 -9.13 9.85 9.96
C GLN A 40 -8.84 9.13 8.64
N MET A 41 -9.72 9.29 7.65
CA MET A 41 -9.58 8.68 6.34
C MET A 41 -8.31 9.17 5.63
N ILE A 42 -8.05 10.48 5.60
CA ILE A 42 -6.85 11.00 4.92
C ILE A 42 -5.56 10.63 5.65
N LEU A 43 -5.57 10.55 6.99
CA LEU A 43 -4.38 10.12 7.75
C LEU A 43 -3.99 8.68 7.42
N ALA A 44 -4.97 7.83 7.12
CA ALA A 44 -4.74 6.46 6.68
C ALA A 44 -4.33 6.37 5.21
N LEU A 45 -4.99 7.13 4.32
CA LEU A 45 -4.84 6.99 2.88
C LEU A 45 -3.65 7.77 2.29
N LYS A 46 -3.18 8.84 2.95
CA LYS A 46 -2.09 9.69 2.45
C LYS A 46 -0.79 8.95 2.10
N ILE A 47 -0.59 7.75 2.65
CA ILE A 47 0.59 6.91 2.35
C ILE A 47 0.59 6.35 0.91
N TYR A 48 -0.57 6.32 0.28
CA TYR A 48 -0.77 5.86 -1.10
C TYR A 48 -0.88 7.01 -2.10
N MET A 49 -1.10 8.24 -1.64
CA MET A 49 -1.33 9.40 -2.47
C MET A 49 -0.01 10.06 -2.86
N ALA A 50 0.07 10.55 -4.09
CA ALA A 50 1.10 11.49 -4.48
C ALA A 50 0.88 12.86 -3.78
N GLU A 51 1.92 13.69 -3.75
CA GLU A 51 1.88 14.99 -3.06
C GLU A 51 0.82 15.92 -3.68
N ASP A 52 0.71 15.94 -5.00
CA ASP A 52 -0.27 16.71 -5.76
C ASP A 52 -1.71 16.22 -5.55
N GLU A 53 -1.92 14.90 -5.45
CA GLU A 53 -3.23 14.32 -5.12
C GLU A 53 -3.66 14.66 -3.69
N LEU A 54 -2.73 14.63 -2.73
CA LEU A 54 -3.00 15.02 -1.35
C LEU A 54 -3.32 16.52 -1.27
N GLU A 55 -2.58 17.37 -1.98
CA GLU A 55 -2.89 18.80 -2.06
C GLU A 55 -4.27 19.03 -2.69
N ALA A 56 -4.58 18.36 -3.81
CA ALA A 56 -5.88 18.44 -4.46
C ALA A 56 -7.01 18.06 -3.47
N TYR A 57 -6.88 16.92 -2.78
CA TYR A 57 -7.84 16.49 -1.76
C TYR A 57 -8.06 17.54 -0.66
N LEU A 58 -6.99 18.17 -0.18
CA LEU A 58 -7.05 19.18 0.88
C LEU A 58 -7.68 20.51 0.42
N THR A 59 -7.77 20.76 -0.89
CA THR A 59 -8.47 21.92 -1.46
C THR A 59 -9.95 21.70 -1.69
N LEU A 60 -10.45 20.47 -1.64
CA LEU A 60 -11.85 20.16 -1.85
C LEU A 60 -12.70 20.66 -0.67
N ASP A 61 -13.85 21.24 -1.00
CA ASP A 61 -14.81 21.75 -0.04
C ASP A 61 -15.93 20.73 0.22
N GLY A 62 -16.07 20.30 1.48
CA GLY A 62 -17.12 19.39 1.90
C GLY A 62 -16.69 17.91 1.95
N HIS A 63 -17.50 17.10 2.62
CA HIS A 63 -17.26 15.66 2.77
C HIS A 63 -17.53 14.90 1.46
N GLU A 64 -18.67 15.18 0.82
CA GLU A 64 -19.10 14.53 -0.42
C GLU A 64 -18.04 14.64 -1.53
N ALA A 65 -17.56 15.86 -1.83
CA ALA A 65 -16.52 16.06 -2.84
C ALA A 65 -15.22 15.29 -2.54
N ARG A 66 -14.86 15.11 -1.26
CA ARG A 66 -13.68 14.34 -0.85
C ARG A 66 -13.90 12.84 -1.02
N VAL A 67 -15.09 12.34 -0.70
CA VAL A 67 -15.46 10.94 -0.91
C VAL A 67 -15.46 10.62 -2.41
N ASP A 68 -16.07 11.47 -3.22
CA ASP A 68 -16.10 11.33 -4.69
C ASP A 68 -14.67 11.28 -5.25
N PHE A 69 -13.80 12.19 -4.81
CA PHE A 69 -12.39 12.18 -5.19
C PHE A 69 -11.69 10.86 -4.83
N LEU A 70 -11.91 10.35 -3.61
CA LEU A 70 -11.31 9.08 -3.17
C LEU A 70 -11.90 7.87 -3.92
N GLU A 71 -13.15 7.94 -4.34
CA GLU A 71 -13.78 6.92 -5.18
C GLU A 71 -13.19 6.92 -6.58
N GLU A 72 -13.11 8.08 -7.24
CA GLU A 72 -12.58 8.23 -8.60
C GLU A 72 -11.11 7.82 -8.71
N THR A 73 -10.30 8.14 -7.68
CA THR A 73 -8.89 7.75 -7.59
C THR A 73 -8.69 6.31 -7.10
N GLY A 74 -9.75 5.64 -6.65
CA GLY A 74 -9.72 4.25 -6.15
C GLY A 74 -9.16 4.08 -4.73
N TYR A 75 -8.83 5.17 -4.03
CA TYR A 75 -8.36 5.12 -2.64
C TYR A 75 -9.46 4.69 -1.66
N LEU A 76 -10.72 5.03 -1.95
CA LEU A 76 -11.86 4.62 -1.12
C LEU A 76 -12.00 3.09 -1.06
N ARG A 77 -11.66 2.40 -2.15
CA ARG A 77 -11.63 0.93 -2.17
C ARG A 77 -10.64 0.38 -1.14
N LYS A 78 -9.47 1.02 -0.96
CA LYS A 78 -8.49 0.58 0.03
C LYS A 78 -9.03 0.75 1.45
N TRP A 79 -9.67 1.89 1.75
CA TRP A 79 -10.33 2.13 3.02
C TRP A 79 -11.40 1.07 3.34
N ASN A 80 -12.21 0.72 2.35
CA ASN A 80 -13.28 -0.28 2.50
C ASN A 80 -12.77 -1.73 2.59
N LEU A 81 -11.50 -1.98 2.26
CA LEU A 81 -10.87 -3.30 2.41
C LEU A 81 -10.29 -3.54 3.82
N ILE A 82 -10.28 -2.52 4.67
CA ILE A 82 -9.94 -2.69 6.09
C ILE A 82 -10.97 -3.62 6.73
N ARG A 83 -10.51 -4.69 7.38
CA ARG A 83 -11.42 -5.59 8.09
C ARG A 83 -12.05 -4.85 9.26
N GLU A 84 -13.35 -5.08 9.47
CA GLU A 84 -14.16 -4.38 10.47
C GLU A 84 -13.54 -4.44 11.88
N GLU A 85 -12.97 -5.60 12.24
CA GLU A 85 -12.28 -5.82 13.52
C GLU A 85 -11.03 -4.93 13.72
N PHE A 86 -10.36 -4.51 12.64
CA PHE A 86 -9.16 -3.67 12.68
C PHE A 86 -9.43 -2.19 12.43
N MET A 87 -10.61 -1.82 11.95
CA MET A 87 -10.97 -0.40 11.71
C MET A 87 -10.75 0.50 12.95
N PRO A 88 -11.17 0.12 14.18
CA PRO A 88 -10.93 0.95 15.36
C PRO A 88 -9.44 1.14 15.66
N HIS A 89 -8.61 0.16 15.29
CA HIS A 89 -7.18 0.18 15.50
C HIS A 89 -6.46 1.07 14.48
N VAL A 90 -6.86 1.02 13.20
CA VAL A 90 -6.37 1.94 12.15
C VAL A 90 -6.69 3.39 12.53
N VAL A 91 -7.93 3.67 12.93
CA VAL A 91 -8.37 5.01 13.35
C VAL A 91 -7.57 5.52 14.56
N LYS A 92 -7.28 4.64 15.53
CA LYS A 92 -6.48 4.97 16.73
C LYS A 92 -4.98 4.95 16.50
N ARG A 93 -4.52 4.61 15.29
CA ARG A 93 -3.10 4.44 14.95
C ARG A 93 -2.37 3.40 15.81
N GLN A 94 -3.08 2.34 16.18
CA GLN A 94 -2.56 1.23 16.99
C GLN A 94 -2.39 -0.01 16.12
N VAL A 95 -1.17 -0.52 15.99
CA VAL A 95 -0.92 -1.79 15.30
C VAL A 95 -1.14 -2.94 16.27
N VAL A 96 -1.81 -3.99 15.80
CA VAL A 96 -2.09 -5.21 16.57
C VAL A 96 -1.78 -6.45 15.74
N LYS A 97 -1.56 -7.57 16.42
CA LYS A 97 -1.36 -8.88 15.79
C LYS A 97 -2.56 -9.24 14.90
N GLY A 98 -2.29 -9.87 13.76
CA GLY A 98 -3.29 -10.30 12.80
C GLY A 98 -3.60 -9.28 11.70
N MET A 99 -3.21 -8.01 11.84
CA MET A 99 -3.34 -6.99 10.79
C MET A 99 -2.59 -7.41 9.52
N ASN A 100 -3.16 -7.08 8.36
CA ASN A 100 -2.47 -7.26 7.08
C ASN A 100 -1.54 -6.07 6.78
N LYS A 101 -0.80 -6.16 5.68
CA LYS A 101 0.15 -5.13 5.28
C LYS A 101 -0.51 -3.77 5.03
N ASP A 102 -1.65 -3.73 4.35
CA ASP A 102 -2.33 -2.48 4.02
C ASP A 102 -2.90 -1.80 5.28
N GLU A 103 -3.46 -2.58 6.21
CA GLU A 103 -3.94 -2.11 7.52
C GLU A 103 -2.78 -1.55 8.37
N LEU A 104 -1.63 -2.22 8.39
CA LEU A 104 -0.42 -1.69 9.02
C LEU A 104 -0.01 -0.35 8.39
N TRP A 105 0.07 -0.30 7.07
CA TRP A 105 0.52 0.90 6.37
C TRP A 105 -0.44 2.08 6.54
N MET A 106 -1.73 1.83 6.63
CA MET A 106 -2.71 2.87 6.97
C MET A 106 -2.57 3.36 8.42
N THR A 107 -2.03 2.53 9.31
CA THR A 107 -1.89 2.84 10.74
C THR A 107 -0.60 3.64 11.00
N TRP A 108 0.54 3.10 10.57
CA TRP A 108 1.89 3.64 10.85
C TRP A 108 2.63 4.18 9.62
N GLY A 109 2.12 3.96 8.42
CA GLY A 109 2.81 4.29 7.19
C GLY A 109 3.69 3.15 6.67
N LYS A 110 4.46 3.45 5.62
CA LYS A 110 5.45 2.52 5.07
C LYS A 110 6.63 2.39 6.06
N PRO A 111 7.19 1.19 6.21
CA PRO A 111 8.37 0.99 7.04
C PRO A 111 9.59 1.67 6.41
N VAL A 112 10.55 2.03 7.27
CA VAL A 112 11.84 2.60 6.84
C VAL A 112 12.70 1.53 6.18
N GLN A 113 12.64 0.31 6.72
CA GLN A 113 13.35 -0.83 6.19
C GLN A 113 12.46 -2.07 6.19
N VAL A 114 12.58 -2.88 5.14
CA VAL A 114 12.01 -4.23 5.07
C VAL A 114 13.16 -5.20 4.87
N ARG A 115 13.23 -6.21 5.74
CA ARG A 115 14.16 -7.34 5.60
C ARG A 115 13.38 -8.64 5.68
N GLN A 116 13.87 -9.69 5.02
CA GLN A 116 13.29 -11.01 5.14
C GLN A 116 14.30 -11.94 5.82
N THR A 117 13.83 -12.71 6.79
CA THR A 117 14.63 -13.68 7.54
C THR A 117 13.91 -15.02 7.54
N PHE A 118 14.69 -16.10 7.51
CA PHE A 118 14.16 -17.45 7.65
C PHE A 118 14.28 -17.90 9.11
N TYR A 119 13.15 -18.13 9.78
CA TYR A 119 13.08 -18.66 11.13
C TYR A 119 12.53 -20.07 11.11
N GLU A 120 13.28 -21.01 11.69
CA GLU A 120 12.99 -22.45 11.72
C GLU A 120 12.69 -23.05 10.34
N LYS A 121 11.45 -22.88 9.84
CA LYS A 121 10.92 -23.43 8.59
C LYS A 121 10.06 -22.43 7.79
N ALA A 122 10.05 -21.16 8.17
CA ALA A 122 9.19 -20.15 7.56
C ALA A 122 9.98 -18.87 7.24
N TYR A 123 9.66 -18.27 6.10
CA TYR A 123 10.07 -16.90 5.81
C TYR A 123 9.19 -15.92 6.59
N VAL A 124 9.85 -14.96 7.22
CA VAL A 124 9.24 -13.90 8.00
C VAL A 124 9.80 -12.58 7.50
N ASP A 125 8.92 -11.67 7.12
CA ASP A 125 9.32 -10.31 6.78
C ASP A 125 9.34 -9.46 8.05
N ILE A 126 10.35 -8.60 8.19
CA ILE A 126 10.54 -7.73 9.36
C ILE A 126 10.52 -6.30 8.85
N TYR A 127 9.55 -5.54 9.34
CA TYR A 127 9.27 -4.17 8.96
C TYR A 127 9.74 -3.28 10.09
N THR A 128 10.74 -2.45 9.84
CA THR A 128 11.36 -1.59 10.85
C THR A 128 10.78 -0.19 10.77
N TYR A 129 10.36 0.33 11.92
CA TYR A 129 9.80 1.66 12.11
C TYR A 129 10.59 2.41 13.17
N PHE A 130 10.79 3.70 12.96
CA PHE A 130 11.29 4.60 13.99
C PHE A 130 10.15 5.47 14.52
N PHE A 131 10.17 5.72 15.81
CA PHE A 131 9.22 6.60 16.47
C PHE A 131 9.96 7.69 17.22
N TYR A 132 9.31 8.83 17.35
CA TYR A 132 9.68 9.83 18.35
C TYR A 132 8.49 10.17 19.24
N GLU A 133 8.79 10.57 20.47
CA GLU A 133 7.76 11.07 21.40
C GLU A 133 7.53 12.56 21.18
N ASP A 134 6.29 12.96 20.93
CA ASP A 134 5.95 14.38 20.81
C ASP A 134 5.90 15.10 22.18
N ARG A 135 5.72 16.43 22.16
CA ARG A 135 5.65 17.23 23.41
C ARG A 135 4.47 16.84 24.32
N LYS A 136 3.53 16.04 23.84
CA LYS A 136 2.34 15.56 24.55
C LYS A 136 2.47 14.09 24.97
N GLY A 137 3.62 13.48 24.75
CA GLY A 137 3.83 12.06 25.04
C GLY A 137 3.24 11.11 24.00
N THR A 138 2.89 11.60 22.81
CA THR A 138 2.35 10.77 21.73
C THR A 138 3.48 10.22 20.86
N ALA A 139 3.49 8.91 20.67
CA ALA A 139 4.39 8.25 19.72
C ALA A 139 4.00 8.60 18.28
N ILE A 140 4.95 9.13 17.50
CA ILE A 140 4.75 9.46 16.09
C ILE A 140 5.75 8.68 15.25
N PRO A 141 5.28 7.85 14.29
CA PRO A 141 6.17 7.17 13.36
C PRO A 141 6.85 8.19 12.46
N THR A 142 8.14 8.00 12.21
CA THR A 142 8.97 8.85 11.38
C THR A 142 9.54 8.06 10.20
N PRO A 143 9.61 8.66 8.99
CA PRO A 143 10.16 8.00 7.80
C PRO A 143 11.67 7.75 7.91
N ASP A 144 12.38 8.50 8.76
CA ASP A 144 13.83 8.40 8.92
C ASP A 144 14.26 8.49 10.39
N ARG A 145 15.41 7.90 10.71
CA ARG A 145 16.01 8.01 12.05
C ARG A 145 16.45 9.45 12.37
N ASP A 146 17.00 10.14 11.37
CA ASP A 146 17.54 11.49 11.51
C ASP A 146 16.55 12.58 11.08
N ASP A 147 15.24 12.33 11.19
CA ASP A 147 14.22 13.32 10.83
C ASP A 147 14.45 14.63 11.62
N PRO A 148 14.54 15.80 10.95
CA PRO A 148 14.69 17.09 11.63
C PRO A 148 13.64 17.36 12.72
N LEU A 149 12.44 16.78 12.60
CA LEU A 149 11.35 16.89 13.58
C LEU A 149 11.63 16.10 14.87
N SER A 150 12.48 15.09 14.82
CA SER A 150 12.86 14.21 15.93
C SER A 150 14.23 14.52 16.53
N TYR A 151 15.01 15.46 15.95
CA TYR A 151 16.41 15.79 16.30
C TYR A 151 16.72 16.01 17.80
N ASN A 152 15.72 16.35 18.63
CA ASN A 152 15.90 16.55 20.08
C ASN A 152 14.86 15.80 20.92
N ARG A 153 14.32 14.68 20.40
CA ARG A 153 13.26 13.92 21.06
C ARG A 153 13.73 12.49 21.30
N PRO A 154 13.27 11.82 22.37
CA PRO A 154 13.48 10.38 22.53
C PRO A 154 12.99 9.66 21.29
N GLN A 155 13.84 8.79 20.75
CA GLN A 155 13.51 7.93 19.62
C GLN A 155 13.69 6.48 20.00
N TRP A 156 12.88 5.62 19.41
CA TRP A 156 13.03 4.18 19.54
C TRP A 156 12.63 3.47 18.25
N GLU A 157 13.14 2.26 18.09
CA GLU A 157 12.83 1.38 16.97
C GLU A 157 11.74 0.39 17.38
N MET A 158 10.83 0.11 16.45
CA MET A 158 9.90 -1.02 16.54
C MET A 158 10.03 -1.91 15.31
N ASN A 159 10.08 -3.21 15.54
CA ASN A 159 10.13 -4.23 14.50
C ASN A 159 8.79 -4.98 14.46
N VAL A 160 8.12 -4.92 13.31
CA VAL A 160 6.88 -5.64 13.04
C VAL A 160 7.19 -6.87 12.20
N TYR A 161 6.88 -8.05 12.72
CA TYR A 161 7.13 -9.33 12.07
C TYR A 161 5.88 -9.78 11.32
N PHE A 162 6.04 -10.16 10.05
CA PHE A 162 5.00 -10.63 9.16
C PHE A 162 5.21 -12.07 8.74
N HIS A 163 4.15 -12.85 8.76
CA HIS A 163 4.11 -14.17 8.16
C HIS A 163 2.73 -14.38 7.50
N ASN A 164 2.71 -14.92 6.28
CA ASN A 164 1.49 -15.12 5.49
C ASN A 164 0.58 -13.88 5.42
N ASP A 165 1.17 -12.72 5.12
CA ASP A 165 0.49 -11.42 5.01
C ASP A 165 -0.21 -10.95 6.31
N LYS A 166 0.23 -11.43 7.47
CA LYS A 166 -0.30 -11.03 8.78
C LYS A 166 0.80 -10.68 9.77
N VAL A 167 0.55 -9.67 10.60
CA VAL A 167 1.40 -9.31 11.73
C VAL A 167 1.38 -10.44 12.77
N VAL A 168 2.54 -11.05 13.02
CA VAL A 168 2.70 -12.11 14.03
C VAL A 168 3.25 -11.60 15.35
N SER A 169 4.14 -10.60 15.30
CA SER A 169 4.74 -10.01 16.49
C SER A 169 5.15 -8.55 16.26
N ILE A 170 5.21 -7.78 17.33
CA ILE A 170 5.58 -6.36 17.35
C ILE A 170 6.53 -6.22 18.53
N LEU A 171 7.78 -5.88 18.26
CA LEU A 171 8.86 -5.90 19.25
C LEU A 171 9.61 -4.58 19.28
N GLU A 172 9.99 -4.13 20.46
CA GLU A 172 10.87 -2.97 20.65
C GLU A 172 12.34 -3.34 20.36
N GLU A 173 13.20 -2.33 20.24
CA GLU A 173 14.64 -2.53 20.10
C GLU A 173 15.21 -3.38 21.25
N GLY A 174 15.92 -4.46 20.90
CA GLY A 174 16.55 -5.36 21.87
C GLY A 174 15.68 -6.51 22.34
N GLU A 175 14.37 -6.52 22.03
CA GLU A 175 13.52 -7.68 22.27
C GLU A 175 13.77 -8.78 21.23
N LEU A 176 13.76 -10.04 21.69
CA LEU A 176 14.05 -11.20 20.85
C LEU A 176 12.76 -11.81 20.31
N PHE A 177 12.73 -12.01 18.99
CA PHE A 177 11.65 -12.76 18.34
C PHE A 177 11.66 -14.22 18.79
N SER A 178 10.51 -14.68 19.27
CA SER A 178 10.29 -16.06 19.70
C SER A 178 9.58 -16.81 18.57
N PRO A 179 10.14 -17.91 18.03
CA PRO A 179 9.48 -18.71 17.00
C PRO A 179 8.10 -19.23 17.41
N GLN A 180 7.83 -19.34 18.71
CA GLN A 180 6.49 -19.69 19.23
C GLN A 180 5.41 -18.69 18.82
N ASP A 181 5.77 -17.42 18.54
CA ASP A 181 4.84 -16.42 17.98
C ASP A 181 4.29 -16.83 16.61
N LEU A 182 5.03 -17.63 15.84
CA LEU A 182 4.52 -18.23 14.60
C LEU A 182 3.46 -19.28 14.94
N SER A 183 3.76 -20.21 15.85
CA SER A 183 2.88 -21.34 16.18
C SER A 183 1.51 -20.94 16.75
N ASN A 184 1.43 -19.83 17.50
CA ASN A 184 0.22 -19.43 18.21
C ASN A 184 -0.88 -18.82 17.31
N GLN A 185 -0.59 -18.53 16.03
CA GLN A 185 -1.59 -18.00 15.08
C GLN A 185 -2.17 -19.05 14.13
N PHE A 186 -1.73 -20.31 14.22
CA PHE A 186 -2.28 -21.39 13.39
C PHE A 186 -3.49 -22.04 14.07
N GLN A 187 -4.69 -21.56 13.77
CA GLN A 187 -5.75 -22.53 13.50
C GLN A 187 -5.37 -23.18 12.17
N PRO A 188 -5.29 -24.52 12.07
CA PRO A 188 -5.06 -25.16 10.79
C PRO A 188 -6.16 -24.70 9.84
N LEU A 189 -5.77 -24.08 8.72
CA LEU A 189 -6.68 -23.87 7.59
C LEU A 189 -7.23 -25.26 7.22
N PRO A 190 -8.57 -25.42 7.07
CA PRO A 190 -9.10 -26.65 6.50
C PRO A 190 -8.55 -26.76 5.08
N ASP A 191 -7.64 -27.73 4.92
CA ASP A 191 -6.93 -28.12 3.72
C ASP A 191 -6.32 -26.97 2.91
N ALA A 192 -4.99 -26.90 2.97
CA ALA A 192 -4.20 -26.25 1.94
C ALA A 192 -4.72 -26.71 0.57
N VAL A 193 -5.33 -25.78 -0.19
CA VAL A 193 -5.54 -25.95 -1.62
C VAL A 193 -4.18 -26.32 -2.17
N GLU A 194 -4.06 -27.58 -2.62
CA GLU A 194 -2.88 -28.08 -3.31
C GLU A 194 -2.45 -27.03 -4.32
N LYS A 195 -1.23 -26.54 -4.14
CA LYS A 195 -0.52 -25.76 -5.14
C LYS A 195 -0.69 -26.54 -6.45
N PRO A 196 -1.30 -25.97 -7.52
CA PRO A 196 -1.50 -26.72 -8.75
C PRO A 196 -0.13 -27.22 -9.20
N GLU A 197 -0.02 -28.54 -9.37
CA GLU A 197 1.17 -29.15 -9.94
C GLU A 197 1.50 -28.46 -11.26
N PRO A 198 2.78 -28.27 -11.59
CA PRO A 198 3.17 -27.70 -12.87
C PRO A 198 2.54 -28.55 -13.99
N VAL A 199 1.69 -27.91 -14.79
CA VAL A 199 1.13 -28.51 -16.00
C VAL A 199 2.32 -28.93 -16.85
N ALA A 200 2.50 -30.23 -17.02
CA ALA A 200 3.51 -30.77 -17.93
C ALA A 200 3.25 -30.17 -19.32
N GLU A 201 4.29 -29.57 -19.90
CA GLU A 201 4.22 -29.09 -21.28
C GLU A 201 3.81 -30.26 -22.19
N PRO A 202 2.82 -30.07 -23.09
CA PRO A 202 2.43 -31.12 -24.02
C PRO A 202 3.61 -31.40 -24.96
N ASP A 203 3.95 -32.69 -25.12
CA ASP A 203 4.94 -33.18 -26.08
C ASP A 203 4.65 -32.60 -27.48
N PRO A 204 5.67 -32.13 -28.21
CA PRO A 204 5.48 -31.65 -29.58
C PRO A 204 4.97 -32.78 -30.46
N GLU A 205 3.81 -32.58 -31.09
CA GLU A 205 3.28 -33.46 -32.12
C GLU A 205 4.31 -33.66 -33.25
N PRO A 206 4.45 -34.89 -33.80
CA PRO A 206 5.37 -35.15 -34.88
C PRO A 206 4.89 -34.44 -36.16
N GLU A 207 5.74 -33.55 -36.70
CA GLU A 207 5.51 -32.90 -37.98
C GLU A 207 5.25 -33.94 -39.08
N ALA A 208 4.07 -33.82 -39.71
CA ALA A 208 3.69 -34.58 -40.88
C ALA A 208 4.61 -34.22 -42.06
N GLY A 209 5.27 -35.24 -42.61
CA GLY A 209 6.17 -35.12 -43.74
C GLY A 209 5.52 -34.43 -44.94
N THR A 210 6.21 -33.41 -45.44
CA THR A 210 5.89 -32.81 -46.74
C THR A 210 6.71 -33.52 -47.81
N GLU A 211 6.00 -34.11 -48.77
CA GLU A 211 6.53 -34.74 -49.98
C GLU A 211 7.44 -33.78 -50.78
N ALA A 212 8.65 -34.23 -51.07
CA ALA A 212 9.52 -33.61 -52.06
C ALA A 212 9.37 -34.38 -53.39
N GLY A 213 8.67 -33.77 -54.34
CA GLY A 213 8.62 -34.23 -55.72
C GLY A 213 9.99 -34.12 -56.40
N SER A 214 10.43 -35.19 -57.05
CA SER A 214 11.58 -35.19 -57.95
C SER A 214 11.11 -35.23 -59.40
N GLU A 215 11.10 -34.07 -60.05
CA GLU A 215 11.25 -33.97 -61.50
C GLU A 215 12.68 -33.51 -61.77
N THR A 216 13.46 -34.29 -62.51
CA THR A 216 14.51 -33.71 -63.35
C THR A 216 14.76 -34.62 -64.55
N GLU A 217 14.37 -34.08 -65.69
CA GLU A 217 14.72 -34.50 -67.04
C GLU A 217 16.25 -34.58 -67.22
N GLY A 218 16.69 -35.57 -68.01
CA GLY A 218 18.02 -35.60 -68.59
C GLY A 218 17.93 -35.91 -70.09
N GLY A 219 17.91 -34.87 -70.92
CA GLY A 219 18.63 -34.86 -72.20
C GLY A 219 20.12 -34.55 -71.92
N THR A 220 21.11 -34.81 -72.75
CA THR A 220 21.19 -34.78 -74.21
C THR A 220 22.54 -35.38 -74.63
N GLU A 221 22.60 -35.84 -75.88
CA GLU A 221 23.77 -36.11 -76.76
C GLU A 221 24.67 -37.33 -76.48
#